data_AF-A0A3N5I5W6-F1
#
_entry.id   AF-A0A3N5I5W6-F1
#
_cell.length_a   1.000
_cell.length_b   1.000
_cell.length_c   1.000
_cell.angle_alpha   90.00
_cell.angle_beta   90.00
_cell.angle_gamma   90.00
#
_symmetry.space_group_name_H-M   'P 1'
#
loop_
_entity.id
_entity.type
_entity.pdbx_description
1 polymer ?
#
loop_
_entity_poly.entity_id
_entity_poly.type
_entity_poly.pdbx_seq_one_letter_code
_entity_poly.pdbx_strand_id
1 'polypeptide(L)' 'MTRSKDKPLLGVTMGDPAGIGPEVIAKALAGKKLQRLCRPIVIGSFQVMQQT' A
#
# COMPACT_ATOMS: atom_id res chain seq x y z
N MET A 1 -8.78 21.08 4.89
CA MET A 1 -7.70 20.32 4.20
C MET A 1 -6.78 19.76 5.27
N THR A 2 -6.88 18.46 5.60
CA THR A 2 -6.03 17.84 6.65
C THR A 2 -4.61 17.67 6.14
N ARG A 3 -3.60 18.05 6.94
CA ARG A 3 -2.19 17.84 6.58
C ARG A 3 -1.92 16.35 6.55
N SER A 4 -1.07 15.90 5.61
CA SER A 4 -0.68 14.49 5.50
C SER A 4 -0.18 13.90 6.81
N LYS A 5 0.48 14.71 7.67
CA LYS A 5 1.00 14.29 8.98
C LYS A 5 -0.06 13.81 9.99
N ASP A 6 -1.31 14.21 9.83
CA ASP A 6 -2.40 13.86 10.77
C ASP A 6 -3.03 12.49 10.44
N LYS A 7 -2.66 11.89 9.31
CA LYS A 7 -3.17 10.58 8.90
C LYS A 7 -2.32 9.46 9.49
N PRO A 8 -2.93 8.36 9.97
CA PRO A 8 -2.21 7.24 10.53
C PRO A 8 -1.26 6.64 9.49
N LEU A 9 -0.05 6.31 9.94
CA LEU A 9 0.90 5.53 9.17
C LEU A 9 0.50 4.06 9.28
N LEU A 10 0.13 3.44 8.16
CA LEU A 10 -0.35 2.05 8.14
C LEU A 10 0.70 1.16 7.49
N GLY A 11 1.31 0.27 8.27
CA GLY A 11 2.15 -0.79 7.73
C GLY A 11 1.28 -1.90 7.11
N VAL A 12 1.57 -2.26 5.86
CA VAL A 12 0.90 -3.33 5.10
C VAL A 12 1.94 -4.36 4.72
N THR A 13 1.92 -5.54 5.32
CA THR A 13 2.79 -6.64 4.91
C THR A 13 2.32 -7.21 3.57
N MET A 14 3.24 -7.41 2.63
CA MET A 14 2.95 -7.99 1.30
C MET A 14 2.35 -9.40 1.39
N GLY A 15 2.79 -10.19 2.37
CA GLY A 15 2.53 -11.62 2.42
C GLY A 15 3.48 -12.38 1.50
N ASP A 16 3.02 -13.50 0.96
CA ASP A 16 3.76 -14.31 -0.01
C ASP A 16 3.84 -13.60 -1.38
N PRO A 17 5.04 -13.29 -1.90
CA PRO A 17 5.21 -12.66 -3.20
C PRO A 17 4.71 -13.49 -4.40
N ALA A 18 4.56 -14.80 -4.26
CA ALA A 18 4.02 -15.68 -5.31
C ALA A 18 2.49 -15.82 -5.24
N GLY A 19 1.86 -15.28 -4.17
CA GLY A 19 0.41 -15.20 -4.04
C GLY A 19 -0.17 -13.93 -4.67
N ILE A 20 -1.46 -13.68 -4.42
CA ILE A 20 -2.19 -12.53 -4.99
C ILE A 20 -2.04 -11.21 -4.19
N GLY A 21 -1.25 -11.23 -3.12
CA GLY A 21 -1.09 -10.09 -2.20
C GLY A 21 -0.59 -8.82 -2.89
N PRO A 22 0.51 -8.89 -3.68
CA PRO A 22 1.03 -7.75 -4.43
C PRO A 22 -0.01 -7.06 -5.33
N GLU A 23 -0.81 -7.82 -6.07
CA GLU A 23 -1.81 -7.30 -7.01
C GLU A 23 -2.95 -6.60 -6.29
N VAL A 24 -3.40 -7.16 -5.17
CA VAL A 24 -4.44 -6.56 -4.34
C VAL A 24 -3.94 -5.25 -3.73
N ILE A 25 -2.69 -5.23 -3.24
CA ILE A 25 -2.06 -4.02 -2.70
C ILE A 25 -1.93 -2.95 -3.79
N ALA A 26 -1.41 -3.29 -4.97
CA ALA A 26 -1.25 -2.36 -6.09
C ALA A 26 -2.60 -1.75 -6.50
N LYS A 27 -3.63 -2.58 -6.67
CA LYS A 27 -4.99 -2.12 -6.99
C LYS A 27 -5.58 -1.21 -5.92
N ALA A 28 -5.38 -1.53 -4.64
CA ALA A 28 -5.86 -0.69 -3.53
C ALA A 28 -5.17 0.67 -3.47
N LEU A 29 -3.88 0.73 -3.82
CA LEU A 29 -3.05 1.94 -3.80
C LEU A 29 -3.18 2.81 -5.07
N ALA A 30 -3.64 2.26 -6.19
CA ALA A 30 -3.86 3.00 -7.44
C ALA A 30 -4.91 4.12 -7.30
N GLY A 31 -5.85 3.98 -6.35
CA GLY A 31 -6.90 4.96 -6.10
C GLY A 31 -6.56 6.02 -5.03
N LYS A 32 -7.34 7.10 -4.99
CA LYS A 32 -7.22 8.15 -3.96
C LYS A 32 -7.93 7.81 -2.63
N LYS A 33 -8.70 6.72 -2.56
CA LYS A 33 -9.51 6.37 -1.38
C LYS A 33 -8.64 6.10 -0.16
N LEU A 34 -7.60 5.27 -0.31
CA LEU A 34 -6.70 4.93 0.80
C LEU A 34 -5.92 6.15 1.28
N GLN A 35 -5.43 6.98 0.36
CA GLN A 35 -4.69 8.21 0.67
C GLN A 35 -5.52 9.23 1.47
N ARG A 36 -6.86 9.17 1.43
CA ARG A 36 -7.74 10.00 2.27
C ARG A 36 -7.81 9.49 3.71
N LEU A 37 -7.65 8.19 3.92
CA LEU A 37 -7.82 7.53 5.22
C LEU A 37 -6.48 7.38 5.97
N CYS A 38 -5.41 7.05 5.27
CA CYS A 38 -4.12 6.73 5.88
C CYS A 38 -2.92 7.06 4.97
N ARG A 39 -1.73 6.83 5.49
CA ARG A 39 -0.45 6.82 4.78
C ARG A 39 0.07 5.38 4.76
N PRO A 40 -0.23 4.60 3.73
CA PRO A 40 0.20 3.20 3.66
C PRO A 40 1.70 3.10 3.37
N ILE A 41 2.38 2.18 4.04
CA ILE A 41 3.73 1.71 3.74
C ILE A 41 3.66 0.21 3.51
N VAL A 42 4.06 -0.25 2.33
CA VAL A 42 4.13 -1.67 2.01
C VAL A 42 5.47 -2.22 2.49
N ILE A 43 5.43 -3.32 3.25
CA ILE A 43 6.59 -4.04 3.77
C ILE A 43 6.66 -5.38 3.04
N GLY A 44 7.65 -5.53 2.15
CA GLY A 44 7.82 -6.71 1.30
C GLY A 44 8.87 -6.47 0.21
N SER A 45 8.85 -7.32 -0.83
CA SER A 45 9.79 -7.19 -1.96
C SER A 45 9.44 -6.00 -2.86
N PHE A 46 10.38 -5.07 -3.00
CA PHE A 46 10.22 -3.95 -3.92
C PHE A 46 10.11 -4.42 -5.38
N GLN A 47 10.91 -5.41 -5.78
CA GLN A 47 10.94 -5.91 -7.16
C GLN A 47 9.58 -6.48 -7.58
N VAL A 48 8.91 -7.20 -6.68
CA VAL A 48 7.60 -7.81 -6.92
C VAL A 48 6.51 -6.72 -7.03
N MET A 49 6.51 -5.74 -6.12
CA MET A 49 5.60 -4.59 -6.24
C MET A 49 5.81 -3.78 -7.51
N GLN A 50 7.05 -3.65 -7.99
CA GLN A 50 7.34 -2.87 -9.20
C GLN A 50 6.86 -3.57 -10.48
N GLN A 51 6.74 -4.90 -10.45
CA GLN A 51 6.29 -5.72 -11.58
C GLN A 51 4.77 -5.85 -11.66
N THR A 52 4.04 -5.31 -10.68
CA THR A 52 2.60 -5.50 -10.49
C THR A 52 1.85 -4.18 -10.62
#